data_AF-A0AB74EQ32-F1
#
_entry.id   AF-A0AB74EQ32-F1
#
_cell.length_a   1.000
_cell.length_b   1.000
_cell.length_c   1.000
_cell.angle_alpha   90.00
_cell.angle_beta   90.00
_cell.angle_gamma   90.00
#
_symmetry.space_group_name_H-M   'P 1'
#
loop_
_entity.id
_entity.type
_entity.pdbx_description
1 polymer ?
#
loop_
_entity_poly.entity_id
_entity_poly.type
_entity_poly.pdbx_seq_one_letter_code
_entity_poly.pdbx_strand_id
1 'polypeptide(L)' 'MRNGVNLQPFAAFNVLHRSKSFGMEMDGEKQTPAGRTALEGRFGIEAGWKGHMSARIGYGKRTDGDKEAALSVKWLF' A
#
# COMPACT_ATOMS: atom_id res chain seq x y z
N MET A 1 10.53 28.29 15.57
CA MET A 1 10.53 26.85 15.94
C MET A 1 9.16 26.29 15.58
N ARG A 2 9.10 25.31 14.68
CA ARG A 2 7.87 24.82 14.01
C ARG A 2 7.19 23.75 14.88
N ASN A 3 6.22 24.16 15.71
CA ASN A 3 5.16 23.39 16.42
C ASN A 3 5.30 21.88 16.75
N GLY A 4 6.48 21.29 16.91
CA GLY A 4 6.64 19.91 17.41
C GLY A 4 6.03 18.80 16.53
N VAL A 5 5.55 19.14 15.33
CA VAL A 5 5.00 18.22 14.34
C VAL A 5 6.00 18.07 13.19
N ASN A 6 6.46 16.84 12.99
CA ASN A 6 7.22 16.45 11.81
C ASN A 6 6.25 15.99 10.72
N LEU A 7 6.41 16.48 9.50
CA LEU A 7 5.61 16.05 8.34
C LEU A 7 6.58 15.51 7.31
N GLN A 8 6.48 14.21 7.04
CA GLN A 8 7.32 13.50 6.09
C GLN A 8 6.46 12.96 4.95
N PRO A 9 6.56 13.53 3.74
CA PRO A 9 5.94 12.94 2.56
C PRO A 9 6.68 11.66 2.17
N PHE A 10 5.97 10.71 1.56
CA PHE A 10 6.56 9.50 1.00
C PHE A 10 5.94 9.14 -0.34
N ALA A 11 6.73 8.49 -1.18
CA ALA A 11 6.31 7.82 -2.40
C ALA A 11 7.04 6.48 -2.50
N ALA A 12 6.34 5.45 -2.92
CA ALA A 12 6.85 4.09 -3.08
C ALA A 12 6.26 3.48 -4.35
N PHE A 13 7.09 2.74 -5.09
CA PHE A 13 6.68 2.01 -6.28
C PHE A 13 7.11 0.57 -6.11
N ASN A 14 6.16 -0.35 -6.16
CA ASN A 14 6.39 -1.79 -6.01
C ASN A 14 6.00 -2.49 -7.30
N VAL A 15 6.80 -3.48 -7.69
CA VAL A 15 6.45 -4.41 -8.76
C VAL A 15 6.01 -5.71 -8.11
N LEU A 16 4.73 -6.02 -8.20
CA LEU A 16 4.19 -7.26 -7.69
C LEU A 16 4.17 -8.29 -8.81
N HIS A 17 5.13 -9.20 -8.79
CA HIS A 17 5.15 -10.34 -9.69
C HIS A 17 4.47 -11.53 -9.03
N ARG A 18 3.25 -11.86 -9.49
CA ARG A 18 2.51 -13.02 -8.99
C ARG A 18 2.81 -14.24 -9.86
N SER A 19 3.80 -15.04 -9.45
CA SER A 19 4.16 -16.28 -10.17
C SER A 19 3.15 -17.42 -9.99
N LYS A 20 2.22 -17.30 -9.03
CA LYS A 20 1.18 -18.31 -8.79
C LYS A 20 -0.16 -17.64 -8.51
N SER A 21 -1.07 -17.77 -9.47
CA SER A 21 -2.48 -17.47 -9.28
C SER A 21 -3.06 -18.56 -8.38
N PHE A 22 -3.59 -18.18 -7.21
CA PHE A 22 -4.39 -19.10 -6.41
C PHE A 22 -5.74 -19.29 -7.12
N GLY A 23 -5.78 -20.21 -8.07
CA GLY A 23 -7.02 -20.76 -8.62
C GLY A 23 -7.32 -22.04 -7.86
N MET A 24 -8.48 -22.11 -7.20
CA MET A 24 -9.08 -23.42 -6.92
C MET A 24 -9.40 -24.06 -8.27
N GLU A 25 -8.88 -25.26 -8.50
CA GLU A 25 -9.27 -26.08 -9.66
C GLU A 25 -10.73 -26.51 -9.48
N MET A 26 -11.67 -25.65 -9.88
CA MET A 26 -13.04 -26.07 -10.17
C MET A 26 -13.09 -26.43 -11.65
N ASP A 27 -13.06 -27.75 -11.87
CA ASP A 27 -13.54 -28.50 -13.03
C ASP A 27 -13.42 -27.85 -14.42
N GLY A 28 -12.51 -28.41 -15.23
CA GLY A 28 -12.61 -28.40 -16.69
C GLY A 28 -12.11 -27.17 -17.46
N GLU A 29 -12.14 -25.96 -16.89
CA GLU A 29 -11.72 -24.76 -17.62
C GLU A 29 -10.48 -24.13 -16.97
N LYS A 30 -9.30 -24.41 -17.55
CA LYS A 30 -8.03 -23.78 -17.18
C LYS A 30 -8.03 -22.30 -17.59
N GLN A 31 -8.81 -21.48 -16.90
CA GLN A 31 -8.54 -20.06 -16.79
C GLN A 31 -7.41 -19.88 -15.78
N THR A 32 -6.19 -20.30 -16.13
CA THR A 32 -4.98 -19.78 -15.47
C THR A 32 -4.96 -18.29 -15.71
N PRO A 33 -5.14 -17.41 -14.70
CA PRO A 33 -4.81 -16.01 -14.87
C PRO A 33 -3.30 -16.00 -15.06
N ALA A 34 -2.85 -15.83 -16.30
CA ALA A 34 -1.44 -15.71 -16.65
C ALA A 34 -0.75 -14.76 -15.66
N GLY A 35 0.45 -15.11 -15.19
CA GLY A 35 1.19 -14.35 -14.17
C GLY A 35 1.13 -12.85 -14.43
N ARG A 36 0.23 -12.15 -13.74
CA ARG A 36 0.03 -10.72 -13.93
C ARG A 36 1.09 -9.99 -13.11
N THR A 37 2.00 -9.34 -13.81
CA THR A 37 2.89 -8.35 -13.21
C THR A 37 2.05 -7.09 -12.96
N ALA A 38 1.78 -6.81 -11.69
CA ALA A 38 1.03 -5.61 -11.30
C ALA A 38 2.02 -4.57 -10.77
N LEU A 39 1.95 -3.35 -11.29
CA LEU A 39 2.68 -2.23 -10.71
C LEU A 39 1.79 -1.58 -9.65
N GLU A 40 2.35 -1.28 -8.49
CA GLU A 40 1.68 -0.57 -7.41
C GLU A 40 2.44 0.71 -7.11
N GLY A 41 1.81 1.85 -7.36
CA GLY A 41 2.31 3.15 -6.92
C GLY A 41 1.58 3.57 -5.65
N ARG A 42 2.30 3.98 -4.61
CA ARG A 42 1.75 4.47 -3.35
C ARG A 42 2.41 5.77 -2.94
N PHE A 43 1.62 6.73 -2.49
CA PHE A 43 2.11 8.02 -2.01
C PHE A 43 1.30 8.49 -0.81
N GLY A 44 1.89 9.37 0.00
CA GLY A 44 1.22 9.84 1.20
C GLY A 44 2.07 10.75 2.06
N ILE A 45 1.57 11.00 3.25
CA ILE A 45 2.21 11.85 4.25
C ILE A 45 2.14 11.16 5.61
N GLU A 46 3.24 11.23 6.34
CA GLU A 46 3.34 10.84 7.73
C GLU A 46 3.55 12.09 8.60
N ALA A 47 2.66 12.29 9.57
CA ALA A 47 2.76 13.31 10.59
C ALA A 47 3.19 12.66 11.91
N GLY A 48 4.25 13.16 12.53
CA GLY A 48 4.72 12.72 13.84
C GLY A 48 4.70 13.88 14.84
N TRP A 49 3.99 13.71 15.94
CA TRP A 49 4.02 14.62 17.08
C TRP A 49 5.04 14.11 18.09
N LYS A 50 6.04 14.94 18.39
CA LYS A 50 7.22 14.66 19.21
C LYS A 50 6.96 13.63 20.34
N GLY A 51 7.24 12.36 20.08
CA GLY A 51 7.27 11.26 21.05
C GLY A 51 5.94 10.59 21.43
N HIS A 52 4.77 11.11 21.05
CA HIS A 52 3.48 10.62 21.57
C HIS A 52 2.58 9.97 20.52
N MET A 53 2.62 10.45 19.28
CA MET A 53 1.70 9.99 18.25
C MET A 53 2.32 10.16 16.86
N SER A 54 2.07 9.21 15.97
CA SER A 54 2.22 9.41 14.53
C SER A 54 0.95 9.01 13.79
N ALA A 55 0.61 9.77 12.77
CA ALA A 55 -0.48 9.50 11.86
C ALA A 55 0.08 9.42 10.43
N ARG A 56 -0.24 8.36 9.71
CA ARG A 56 0.15 8.16 8.33
C ARG A 56 -1.11 8.01 7.49
N ILE A 57 -1.23 8.81 6.45
CA ILE A 57 -2.24 8.64 5.41
C ILE A 57 -1.54 8.41 4.08
N GLY A 58 -2.05 7.46 3.30
CA GLY A 58 -1.53 7.19 1.98
C GLY A 58 -2.57 6.61 1.05
N TYR A 59 -2.36 6.86 -0.23
CA TYR A 59 -3.16 6.34 -1.32
C TYR A 59 -2.26 5.54 -2.26
N GLY A 60 -2.74 4.38 -2.67
CA GLY A 60 -2.09 3.47 -3.60
C GLY A 60 -3.02 3.16 -4.76
N LYS A 61 -2.43 2.96 -5.94
CA LYS A 61 -3.13 2.41 -7.10
C LYS A 61 -2.31 1.28 -7.68
N ARG A 62 -2.95 0.15 -7.88
CA ARG A 62 -2.40 -0.97 -8.63
C ARG A 62 -2.87 -0.91 -10.09
N THR A 63 -2.01 -1.22 -11.05
CA THR A 63 -2.36 -1.19 -12.48
C THR A 63 -3.37 -2.27 -12.86
N ASP A 64 -3.34 -3.39 -12.14
CA ASP A 64 -4.20 -4.57 -12.32
C ASP A 64 -5.12 -4.80 -11.10
N GLY A 65 -5.41 -3.74 -10.34
CA GLY A 65 -6.21 -3.86 -9.12
C GLY A 65 -6.86 -2.56 -8.67
N ASP A 66 -7.49 -2.60 -7.51
CA ASP A 66 -8.23 -1.48 -6.95
C ASP A 66 -7.32 -0.36 -6.43
N LYS A 67 -7.96 0.78 -6.21
CA LYS A 67 -7.37 1.91 -5.51
C LYS A 67 -7.44 1.63 -4.01
N GLU A 68 -6.30 1.69 -3.34
CA GLU A 68 -6.21 1.44 -1.91
C GLU A 68 -5.94 2.77 -1.19
N ALA A 69 -6.71 3.05 -0.15
CA ALA A 69 -6.41 4.15 0.76
C ALA A 69 -6.19 3.56 2.15
N ALA A 70 -5.15 4.02 2.83
CA ALA A 70 -4.82 3.57 4.16
C ALA A 70 -4.57 4.76 5.07
N LEU A 71 -5.24 4.73 6.22
CA LEU A 71 -5.00 5.61 7.35
C LEU A 71 -4.51 4.76 8.51
N SER A 72 -3.40 5.17 9.12
CA SER A 72 -2.81 4.49 10.27
C SER A 72 -2.48 5.52 11.32
N VAL A 73 -2.89 5.27 12.57
CA VAL A 73 -2.55 6.09 13.73
C VAL A 73 -1.80 5.19 14.71
N LYS A 74 -0.62 5.63 15.13
CA LYS A 74 0.23 4.94 16.08
C LYS A 74 0.42 5.84 17.29
N TRP A 75 0.00 5.35 18.46
CA TRP A 75 0.33 5.98 19.73
C TRP A 75 1.66 5.40 20.23
N LEU A 76 2.58 6.25 20.66
CA LEU A 76 3.87 5.87 21.23
C LEU A 76 3.79 6.15 22.75
N PHE A 77 3.95 5.10 23.55
CA PHE A 77 3.99 5.17 25.01
C PHE A 77 5.42 5.40 25.51
#